data_AF-A0A368KS87-F1
#
_entry.id   AF-A0A368KS87-F1
#
_cell.length_a   1.000
_cell.length_b   1.000
_cell.length_c   1.000
_cell.angle_alpha   90.00
_cell.angle_beta   90.00
_cell.angle_gamma   90.00
#
_symmetry.space_group_name_H-M   'P 1'
#
loop_
_entity.id
_entity.type
_entity.pdbx_description
1 polymer ?
#
loop_
_entity_poly.entity_id
_entity_poly.type
_entity_poly.pdbx_seq_one_letter_code
_entity_poly.pdbx_strand_id
1 'polypeptide(L)'
;MTSPEHEEIITLAYRDDRFQFAVLERTGDSLRGCFRWTDDEKQQLLALLEQEDEEGSQPWYLDDDGYRLDDEKLFQKSPWSIVDGETCKKAVQRMMDCDTGEAWFCFTPWFRIGDELNRRPSE
;
A
#
# COMPACT_ATOMS: atom_id res chain seq x y z
N MET A 1 26.87 2.78 -24.63
CA MET A 1 25.56 3.45 -24.72
C MET A 1 24.53 2.42 -24.33
N THR A 2 24.23 2.34 -23.04
CA THR A 2 23.13 1.52 -22.51
C THR A 2 21.83 2.15 -22.99
N SER A 3 20.98 1.35 -23.65
CA SER A 3 19.60 1.75 -23.96
C SER A 3 18.93 2.24 -22.67
N PRO A 4 18.03 3.26 -22.73
CA PRO A 4 17.19 3.55 -21.58
C PRO A 4 16.41 2.27 -21.30
N GLU A 5 16.73 1.61 -20.18
CA GLU A 5 15.96 0.48 -19.69
C GLU A 5 14.52 0.97 -19.60
N HIS A 6 13.60 0.23 -20.24
CA HIS A 6 12.19 0.62 -20.24
C HIS A 6 11.72 0.71 -18.79
N GLU A 7 11.45 1.94 -18.34
CA GLU A 7 10.83 2.17 -17.04
C GLU A 7 9.43 1.53 -17.09
N GLU A 8 9.23 0.47 -16.31
CA GLU A 8 7.91 -0.12 -16.13
C GLU A 8 7.09 0.83 -15.27
N ILE A 9 6.03 1.38 -15.85
CA ILE A 9 5.06 2.22 -15.13
C ILE A 9 3.77 1.42 -15.00
N ILE A 10 3.28 1.31 -13.77
CA ILE A 10 2.00 0.69 -13.46
C ILE A 10 1.06 1.70 -12.79
N THR A 11 -0.21 1.34 -12.72
CA THR A 11 -1.19 2.10 -11.94
C THR A 11 -1.43 1.42 -10.58
N LEU A 12 -1.20 2.15 -9.50
CA LEU A 12 -1.67 1.78 -8.17
C LEU A 12 -2.95 2.53 -7.88
N ALA A 13 -3.96 1.80 -7.41
CA ALA A 13 -5.18 2.39 -6.88
C ALA A 13 -5.12 2.42 -5.36
N TYR A 14 -5.54 3.54 -4.79
CA TYR A 14 -5.93 3.66 -3.40
C TYR A 14 -7.43 3.92 -3.37
N ARG A 15 -8.21 2.90 -2.97
CA ARG A 15 -9.67 2.92 -3.13
C ARG A 15 -10.04 3.22 -4.60
N ASP A 16 -10.63 4.38 -4.86
CA ASP A 16 -11.08 4.81 -6.19
C ASP A 16 -10.05 5.68 -6.93
N ASP A 17 -9.06 6.21 -6.22
CA ASP A 17 -8.04 7.11 -6.74
C ASP A 17 -6.87 6.32 -7.34
N ARG A 18 -6.26 6.86 -8.40
CA ARG A 18 -5.27 6.16 -9.22
C ARG A 18 -4.01 6.99 -9.37
N PHE A 19 -2.88 6.34 -9.14
CA PHE A 19 -1.56 6.97 -9.14
C PHE A 19 -0.61 6.16 -10.01
N GLN A 20 0.23 6.86 -10.77
CA GLN A 20 1.29 6.22 -11.55
C GLN A 20 2.45 5.84 -10.64
N PHE A 21 3.02 4.65 -10.87
CA PHE A 21 4.10 4.11 -10.06
C PHE A 21 5.17 3.53 -10.96
N ALA A 22 6.38 4.11 -10.87
CA ALA A 22 7.56 3.62 -11.56
C ALA A 22 8.16 2.46 -10.76
N VAL A 23 8.22 1.30 -11.40
CA VAL A 23 8.69 0.06 -10.79
C VAL A 23 10.21 0.02 -10.81
N LEU A 24 10.82 -0.14 -9.64
CA LEU A 24 12.25 -0.37 -9.48
C LEU A 24 12.56 -1.86 -9.32
N GLU A 25 11.71 -2.59 -8.60
CA GLU A 25 11.86 -4.02 -8.35
C GLU A 25 10.49 -4.69 -8.28
N ARG A 26 10.35 -5.83 -8.98
CA ARG A 26 9.13 -6.64 -8.98
C ARG A 26 9.47 -8.11 -8.78
N THR A 27 8.80 -8.74 -7.83
CA THR A 27 8.83 -10.18 -7.61
C THR A 27 7.42 -10.76 -7.74
N GLY A 28 7.27 -12.08 -7.61
CA GLY A 28 5.94 -12.72 -7.61
C GLY A 28 5.05 -12.22 -6.46
N ASP A 29 5.66 -11.81 -5.35
CA ASP A 29 4.99 -11.52 -4.08
C ASP A 29 5.05 -10.03 -3.69
N SER A 30 5.86 -9.22 -4.35
CA SER A 30 6.10 -7.84 -3.94
C SER A 30 6.51 -6.90 -5.07
N LEU A 31 6.39 -5.61 -4.78
CA LEU A 31 6.71 -4.52 -5.69
C LEU A 31 7.27 -3.31 -4.94
N ARG A 32 8.42 -2.82 -5.38
CA ARG A 32 9.06 -1.62 -4.87
C ARG A 32 9.30 -0.64 -6.01
N GLY A 33 9.18 0.64 -5.70
CA GLY A 33 9.32 1.69 -6.69
C GLY A 33 9.00 3.06 -6.14
N CYS A 34 8.74 4.01 -7.03
CA CYS A 34 8.42 5.39 -6.68
C CYS A 34 7.13 5.85 -7.37
N PHE A 35 6.29 6.59 -6.66
CA PHE A 35 5.17 7.29 -7.29
C PHE A 35 5.66 8.35 -8.28
N ARG A 36 4.97 8.41 -9.42
CA ARG A 36 5.12 9.44 -10.44
C ARG A 36 3.90 10.35 -10.34
N TRP A 37 3.89 11.19 -9.32
CA TRP A 37 2.83 12.16 -9.09
C TRP A 37 3.24 13.57 -9.51
N THR A 38 2.25 14.35 -9.87
CA THR A 38 2.25 15.81 -9.79
C THR A 38 2.11 16.26 -8.34
N ASP A 39 2.36 17.54 -8.06
CA ASP A 39 2.13 18.09 -6.72
C ASP A 39 0.67 17.93 -6.27
N ASP A 40 -0.29 18.09 -7.19
CA ASP A 40 -1.73 17.92 -6.92
C ASP A 40 -2.07 16.47 -6.54
N GLU A 41 -1.56 15.48 -7.29
CA GLU A 41 -1.75 14.06 -6.97
C GLU A 41 -1.10 13.68 -5.64
N LYS A 42 0.07 14.25 -5.32
CA LYS A 42 0.70 14.07 -4.01
C LYS A 42 -0.18 14.64 -2.89
N GLN A 43 -0.68 15.86 -3.04
CA GLN A 43 -1.57 16.47 -2.04
C GLN A 43 -2.88 15.68 -1.89
N GLN A 44 -3.43 15.15 -2.99
CA GLN A 44 -4.61 14.30 -2.96
C GLN A 44 -4.36 13.01 -2.16
N LEU A 45 -3.24 12.32 -2.39
CA LEU A 45 -2.91 11.14 -1.60
C LEU A 45 -2.70 11.47 -0.12
N LEU A 46 -1.99 12.56 0.19
CA LEU A 46 -1.79 12.98 1.58
C LEU A 46 -3.11 13.26 2.29
N ALA A 47 -4.05 13.95 1.62
CA ALA A 47 -5.38 14.20 2.17
C ALA A 47 -6.18 12.91 2.40
N LEU A 48 -6.07 11.93 1.49
CA LEU A 48 -6.70 10.62 1.66
C LEU A 48 -6.14 9.86 2.87
N LEU A 49 -4.81 9.90 3.06
CA LEU A 49 -4.15 9.27 4.21
C LEU A 49 -4.52 9.97 5.52
N GLU A 50 -4.58 11.31 5.53
CA GLU A 50 -4.97 12.10 6.71
C GLU A 50 -6.43 11.84 7.11
N GLN A 51 -7.35 11.68 6.16
CA GLN A 51 -8.74 11.29 6.43
C GLN A 51 -8.86 9.92 7.11
N GLU A 52 -7.91 9.00 6.90
CA GLU A 52 -7.90 7.73 7.63
C GLU A 52 -7.49 7.89 9.09
N ASP A 53 -6.73 8.94 9.41
CA ASP A 53 -6.22 9.26 10.75
C ASP A 53 -7.13 10.25 11.51
N GLU A 54 -8.19 10.78 10.88
CA GLU A 54 -9.15 11.70 11.51
C GLU A 54 -9.87 11.07 12.72
N GLU A 55 -10.09 11.88 13.76
CA GLU A 55 -10.75 11.48 15.00
C GLU A 55 -12.19 10.99 14.73
N GLY A 56 -12.44 9.71 14.97
CA GLY A 56 -13.74 9.06 14.72
C GLY A 56 -13.76 8.15 13.48
N SER A 57 -12.70 8.16 12.66
CA SER A 57 -12.45 7.12 11.66
C SER A 57 -11.80 5.92 12.33
N GLN A 58 -12.33 4.71 12.11
CA GLN A 58 -11.65 3.49 12.54
C GLN A 58 -10.61 3.12 11.48
N PRO A 59 -9.30 3.13 11.80
CA PRO A 59 -8.28 2.80 10.81
C PRO A 59 -8.51 1.40 10.24
N TRP A 60 -8.41 1.25 8.93
CA TRP A 60 -8.73 -0.01 8.24
C TRP A 60 -7.87 -1.20 8.70
N TYR A 61 -6.72 -0.93 9.32
CA TYR A 61 -5.78 -1.92 9.84
C TYR A 61 -6.09 -2.37 11.27
N LEU A 62 -7.11 -1.81 11.93
CA LEU A 62 -7.54 -2.19 13.29
C LEU A 62 -8.87 -2.96 13.29
N ASP A 63 -9.08 -3.75 14.34
CA ASP A 63 -10.38 -4.32 14.71
C ASP A 63 -11.19 -3.36 15.60
N ASP A 64 -12.38 -3.79 16.01
CA ASP A 64 -13.32 -2.98 16.81
C ASP A 64 -12.82 -2.71 18.23
N ASP A 65 -11.80 -3.45 18.66
CA ASP A 65 -11.14 -3.32 19.95
C ASP A 65 -9.84 -2.50 19.87
N GLY A 66 -9.51 -1.98 18.67
CA GLY A 66 -8.31 -1.17 18.42
C GLY A 66 -7.02 -2.00 18.29
N TYR A 67 -7.12 -3.32 18.15
CA TYR A 67 -5.96 -4.18 17.86
C TYR A 67 -5.73 -4.28 16.37
N ARG A 68 -4.47 -4.43 15.96
CA ARG A 68 -4.14 -4.66 14.56
C ARG A 68 -4.77 -5.97 14.08
N LEU A 69 -5.39 -5.91 12.90
CA LEU A 69 -5.94 -7.08 12.22
C LEU A 69 -4.86 -8.12 11.93
N ASP A 70 -5.26 -9.39 11.95
CA ASP A 70 -4.42 -10.48 11.43
C ASP A 70 -4.07 -10.26 9.95
N ASP A 71 -2.97 -10.85 9.50
CA ASP A 71 -2.38 -10.55 8.18
C ASP A 71 -3.34 -10.84 7.01
N GLU A 72 -4.21 -11.83 7.16
CA GLU A 72 -5.22 -12.17 6.15
C GLU A 72 -6.28 -11.08 6.06
N LYS A 73 -6.87 -10.69 7.20
CA LYS A 73 -7.86 -9.59 7.25
C LYS A 73 -7.24 -8.26 6.85
N LEU A 74 -6.00 -8.00 7.25
CA LEU A 74 -5.27 -6.78 6.90
C LEU A 74 -5.07 -6.72 5.39
N PHE A 75 -4.63 -7.81 4.75
CA PHE A 75 -4.51 -7.89 3.30
C PHE A 75 -5.85 -7.67 2.59
N GLN A 76 -6.93 -8.30 3.08
CA GLN A 76 -8.27 -8.17 2.52
C GLN A 76 -8.80 -6.73 2.63
N LYS A 77 -8.63 -6.10 3.80
CA LYS A 77 -9.07 -4.73 4.06
C LYS A 77 -8.19 -3.65 3.46
N SER A 78 -6.98 -3.98 2.98
CA SER A 78 -6.06 -2.96 2.46
C SER A 78 -6.70 -2.13 1.35
N PRO A 79 -6.59 -0.79 1.40
CA PRO A 79 -7.17 0.10 0.38
C PRO A 79 -6.42 0.05 -0.95
N TRP A 80 -5.23 -0.56 -0.97
CA TRP A 80 -4.34 -0.56 -2.13
C TRP A 80 -4.63 -1.70 -3.10
N SER A 81 -4.44 -1.44 -4.39
CA SER A 81 -4.46 -2.46 -5.45
C SER A 81 -3.60 -2.06 -6.64
N ILE A 82 -3.07 -3.03 -7.37
CA ILE A 82 -2.52 -2.80 -8.71
C ILE A 82 -3.63 -2.91 -9.72
N VAL A 83 -3.65 -1.97 -10.66
CA VAL A 83 -4.55 -1.98 -11.80
C VAL A 83 -3.74 -2.29 -13.07
N ASP A 84 -4.15 -3.34 -13.78
CA ASP A 84 -3.65 -3.72 -15.09
C ASP A 84 -4.83 -3.96 -16.04
N GLY A 85 -5.13 -2.97 -16.89
CA GLY A 85 -6.33 -2.97 -17.73
C GLY A 85 -7.61 -3.09 -16.88
N GLU A 86 -8.37 -4.16 -17.09
CA GLU A 86 -9.60 -4.48 -16.34
C GLU A 86 -9.34 -5.25 -15.05
N THR A 87 -8.10 -5.70 -14.81
CA THR A 87 -7.75 -6.49 -13.63
C THR A 87 -7.33 -5.59 -12.49
N CYS A 88 -7.87 -5.87 -11.30
CA CYS A 88 -7.49 -5.22 -10.05
C CYS A 88 -6.98 -6.28 -9.07
N LYS A 89 -5.70 -6.22 -8.70
CA LYS A 89 -5.06 -7.17 -7.76
C LYS A 89 -4.78 -6.47 -6.45
N LYS A 90 -5.29 -7.02 -5.34
CA LYS A 90 -5.03 -6.51 -3.99
C LYS A 90 -3.54 -6.40 -3.70
N ALA A 91 -3.18 -5.31 -3.05
CA ALA A 91 -1.85 -5.04 -2.57
C ALA A 91 -1.93 -4.51 -1.14
N VAL A 92 -0.92 -4.76 -0.33
CA VAL A 92 -0.78 -4.15 0.99
C VAL A 92 0.49 -3.31 1.03
N GLN A 93 0.34 -2.03 1.39
CA GLN A 93 1.47 -1.14 1.62
C GLN A 93 2.22 -1.57 2.88
N ARG A 94 3.55 -1.64 2.78
CA ARG A 94 4.45 -1.97 3.90
C ARG A 94 5.25 -0.79 4.38
N MET A 95 5.64 0.06 3.44
CA MET A 95 6.39 1.28 3.65
C MET A 95 6.01 2.25 2.55
N MET A 96 5.89 3.53 2.91
CA MET A 96 5.77 4.63 1.97
C MET A 96 6.47 5.83 2.58
N ASP A 97 7.33 6.46 1.79
CA ASP A 97 7.88 7.77 2.05
C ASP A 97 7.18 8.75 1.10
N CYS A 98 6.31 9.59 1.66
CA CYS A 98 5.54 10.54 0.87
C CYS A 98 6.39 11.72 0.36
N ASP A 99 7.58 11.95 0.92
CA ASP A 99 8.48 13.01 0.45
C ASP A 99 9.19 12.60 -0.84
N THR A 100 9.70 11.37 -0.88
CA THR A 100 10.40 10.83 -2.04
C THR A 100 9.47 10.08 -3.02
N GLY A 101 8.29 9.69 -2.56
CA GLY A 101 7.37 8.81 -3.30
C GLY A 101 7.79 7.35 -3.29
N GLU A 102 8.87 6.98 -2.60
CA GLU A 102 9.29 5.58 -2.50
C GLU A 102 8.25 4.78 -1.72
N ALA A 103 7.86 3.61 -2.25
CA ALA A 103 6.94 2.73 -1.57
C ALA A 103 7.24 1.25 -1.84
N TRP A 104 6.76 0.41 -0.92
CA TRP A 104 6.83 -1.04 -1.03
C TRP A 104 5.47 -1.67 -0.76
N PHE A 105 5.01 -2.49 -1.71
CA PHE A 105 3.78 -3.25 -1.67
C PHE A 105 4.03 -4.76 -1.68
N CYS A 106 3.14 -5.52 -1.05
CA CYS A 106 3.09 -6.99 -1.12
C CYS A 106 1.75 -7.46 -1.72
N PHE A 107 1.77 -8.60 -2.39
CA PHE A 107 0.62 -9.19 -3.10
C PHE A 107 0.06 -10.44 -2.44
N THR A 108 0.64 -10.81 -1.31
CA THR A 108 0.23 -11.94 -0.49
C THR A 108 0.07 -11.45 0.94
N PRO A 109 -0.83 -12.08 1.73
CA PRO A 109 -0.83 -11.93 3.17
C PRO A 109 0.54 -12.36 3.70
N TRP A 110 1.32 -11.42 4.25
CA TRP A 110 2.69 -11.70 4.63
C TRP A 110 2.96 -11.48 6.13
N PHE A 111 3.54 -12.51 6.73
CA PHE A 111 3.93 -12.62 8.13
C PHE A 111 5.03 -11.63 8.51
N ARG A 112 4.81 -10.71 9.47
CA ARG A 112 5.94 -10.10 10.19
C ARG A 112 6.42 -11.05 11.27
N ILE A 113 7.71 -11.40 11.24
CA ILE A 113 8.40 -11.87 12.45
C ILE A 113 8.27 -10.76 13.50
N GLY A 114 7.57 -11.05 14.61
CA GLY A 114 7.30 -10.08 15.69
C GLY A 114 5.82 -9.73 15.90
N ASP A 115 4.90 -10.13 15.02
CA ASP A 115 3.46 -9.90 15.24
C ASP A 115 2.90 -10.68 16.44
N GLU A 116 3.63 -11.68 16.93
CA GLU A 116 3.35 -12.36 18.20
C GLU A 116 3.32 -11.39 19.40
N LEU A 117 4.05 -10.28 19.34
CA LEU A 117 4.06 -9.25 20.39
C LEU A 117 2.86 -8.31 20.35
N ASN A 118 2.16 -8.24 19.20
CA ASN A 118 0.97 -7.42 19.00
C ASN A 118 -0.33 -8.24 19.03
N ARG A 119 -0.24 -9.55 19.25
CA ARG A 119 -1.42 -10.39 19.45
C ARG A 119 -2.06 -10.04 20.79
N ARG A 120 -3.40 -10.07 20.81
CA ARG A 120 -4.15 -10.11 22.07
C ARG A 120 -3.52 -11.16 22.98
N PRO A 121 -3.29 -10.85 24.28
CA PRO A 121 -2.99 -11.89 25.25
C PRO A 121 -4.09 -12.95 25.11
N SER A 122 -3.69 -14.19 24.81
CA SER A 122 -4.63 -15.30 24.73
C SER A 122 -5.36 -15.43 26.06
N GLU A 123 -6.70 -15.42 26.04
CA GLU A 123 -7.56 -15.81 27.16
C GLU A 123 -7.27 -17.24 27.63
#